data_AF-A0A920W1R8-F1
#
_entry.id   AF-A0A920W1R8-F1
#
_cell.length_a   1.000
_cell.length_b   1.000
_cell.length_c   1.000
_cell.angle_alpha   90.00
_cell.angle_beta   90.00
_cell.angle_gamma   90.00
#
_symmetry.space_group_name_H-M   'P 1'
#
loop_
_entity.id
_entity.type
_entity.pdbx_description
1 polymer ?
#
loop_
_entity_poly.entity_id
_entity_poly.type
_entity_poly.pdbx_seq_one_letter_code
_entity_poly.pdbx_strand_id
1 'polypeptide(L)'
;MNGLGIPSTRSLAVIGIRELIYRQKPELAAILVRVADSHIRFGSFEYFHKTNQPKNIERLAEFAIQNHHKDLCNEPERYRIFFRRVLTLTAKLIAKWQAVGFVHGVMNTDNMTITGTTFDYGPYGFIDQFNPSYTPNSSDTHGRYAYQQQPEIGFWNLNKLAETLIPLAGSDQLQEEIKKYQPIFNGFYREEMGRKLGISILDEDFSQLTQELFQLLINHHVDYSNFFRLLANYPDKIEKLQFDAGMHSWLENYLKLCEREGTNHKERKKQMDAVNPKFILRTHLVQHALGKALKDSDFSEVKRLRVLMENPFEDRPELFQKYDIDSDLYSQATPQEFLGRQTSCSA
;
A
#
# COMPACT_ATOMS: atom_id res chain seq x y z
N MET A 1 -2.60 -3.14 -6.50
CA MET A 1 -1.23 -3.21 -5.95
C MET A 1 -0.18 -3.54 -7.01
N ASN A 2 -0.22 -4.69 -7.69
CA ASN A 2 0.78 -5.02 -8.73
C ASN A 2 0.92 -3.95 -9.83
N GLY A 3 -0.19 -3.43 -10.38
CA GLY A 3 -0.14 -2.35 -11.37
C GLY A 3 0.42 -1.02 -10.83
N LEU A 4 0.44 -0.83 -9.51
CA LEU A 4 1.10 0.31 -8.85
C LEU A 4 2.60 0.05 -8.60
N GLY A 5 3.14 -1.10 -9.04
CA GLY A 5 4.52 -1.50 -8.74
C GLY A 5 4.79 -1.83 -7.27
N ILE A 6 3.75 -2.17 -6.49
CA ILE A 6 3.88 -2.54 -5.08
C ILE A 6 3.88 -4.07 -4.94
N PRO A 7 4.89 -4.67 -4.26
CA PRO A 7 4.94 -6.12 -4.04
C PRO A 7 3.65 -6.64 -3.42
N SER A 8 3.07 -7.66 -4.06
CA SER A 8 1.71 -8.12 -3.78
C SER A 8 1.50 -9.54 -4.30
N THR A 9 0.77 -10.35 -3.54
CA THR A 9 0.26 -11.63 -4.06
C THR A 9 -0.65 -11.39 -5.27
N ARG A 10 -0.63 -12.34 -6.21
CA ARG A 10 -1.38 -12.23 -7.45
C ARG A 10 -2.66 -13.06 -7.37
N SER A 11 -3.73 -12.54 -7.96
CA SER A 11 -4.95 -13.30 -8.23
C SER A 11 -4.88 -13.86 -9.64
N LEU A 12 -4.96 -15.19 -9.77
CA LEU A 12 -4.95 -15.89 -11.05
C LEU A 12 -6.38 -16.10 -11.58
N ALA A 13 -7.29 -16.53 -10.70
CA ALA A 13 -8.67 -16.82 -11.07
C ALA A 13 -9.62 -16.61 -9.88
N VAL A 14 -10.87 -16.27 -10.21
CA VAL A 14 -12.01 -16.29 -9.29
C VAL A 14 -13.02 -17.28 -9.85
N ILE A 15 -13.38 -18.29 -9.06
CA ILE A 15 -14.31 -19.35 -9.45
C ILE A 15 -15.55 -19.22 -8.57
N GLY A 16 -16.68 -18.83 -9.18
CA GLY A 16 -17.97 -18.79 -8.49
C GLY A 16 -18.53 -20.19 -8.28
N ILE A 17 -19.06 -20.44 -7.09
CA ILE A 17 -19.71 -21.69 -6.71
C ILE A 17 -21.19 -21.38 -6.41
N ARG A 18 -22.11 -22.26 -6.81
CA ARG A 18 -23.55 -22.08 -6.59
C ARG A 18 -24.03 -22.48 -5.19
N GLU A 19 -23.09 -22.71 -4.28
CA GLU A 19 -23.38 -23.05 -2.89
C GLU A 19 -23.45 -21.76 -2.06
N LEU A 20 -24.35 -21.76 -1.08
CA LEU A 20 -24.49 -20.66 -0.14
C LEU A 20 -23.60 -20.91 1.09
N ILE A 21 -22.80 -19.92 1.44
CA ILE A 21 -22.08 -19.84 2.71
C ILE A 21 -22.81 -18.81 3.58
N TYR A 22 -23.04 -19.17 4.84
CA TYR A 22 -23.72 -18.31 5.80
C TYR A 22 -22.70 -17.49 6.58
N ARG A 23 -22.77 -16.17 6.46
CA ARG A 23 -22.10 -15.19 7.33
C ARG A 23 -23.15 -14.40 8.10
N GLN A 24 -23.18 -13.07 7.96
CA GLN A 24 -24.29 -12.24 8.45
C GLN A 24 -25.59 -12.51 7.65
N LYS A 25 -25.44 -12.82 6.36
CA LYS A 25 -26.50 -13.23 5.43
C LYS A 25 -25.99 -14.39 4.56
N PRO A 26 -26.87 -15.17 3.92
CA PRO A 26 -26.42 -16.15 2.93
C PRO A 26 -25.78 -15.44 1.73
N GLU A 27 -24.57 -15.87 1.37
CA GLU A 27 -23.81 -15.35 0.23
C GLU A 27 -23.32 -16.51 -0.65
N LEU A 28 -23.15 -16.26 -1.96
CA LEU A 28 -22.60 -17.27 -2.86
C LEU A 28 -21.11 -17.49 -2.56
N ALA A 29 -20.72 -18.76 -2.48
CA ALA A 29 -19.35 -19.16 -2.32
C ALA A 29 -18.51 -18.82 -3.56
N ALA A 30 -17.23 -18.49 -3.34
CA ALA A 30 -16.26 -18.32 -4.41
C ALA A 30 -14.87 -18.79 -3.95
N ILE A 31 -14.07 -19.26 -4.89
CA ILE A 31 -12.66 -19.58 -4.68
C ILE A 31 -11.80 -18.54 -5.40
N LEU A 32 -10.82 -17.99 -4.68
CA LEU A 32 -9.76 -17.17 -5.24
C LEU A 32 -8.48 -18.01 -5.37
N VAL A 33 -7.99 -18.19 -6.59
CA VAL A 33 -6.70 -18.85 -6.82
C VAL A 33 -5.58 -17.82 -6.67
N ARG A 34 -4.90 -17.83 -5.52
CA ARG A 34 -3.79 -16.93 -5.19
C ARG A 34 -2.46 -17.53 -5.63
N VAL A 35 -1.60 -16.70 -6.23
CA VAL A 35 -0.22 -17.03 -6.60
C VAL A 35 0.72 -16.09 -5.86
N ALA A 36 1.77 -16.63 -5.25
CA ALA A 36 2.79 -15.87 -4.54
C ALA A 36 4.14 -16.56 -4.67
N ASP A 37 5.21 -15.79 -4.50
CA ASP A 37 6.57 -16.29 -4.35
C ASP A 37 6.74 -17.14 -3.08
N SER A 38 6.05 -16.76 -2.00
CA SER A 38 6.00 -17.49 -0.75
C SER A 38 4.67 -17.30 -0.01
N HIS A 39 4.29 -18.30 0.78
CA HIS A 39 3.19 -18.21 1.75
C HIS A 39 3.71 -18.29 3.19
N ILE A 40 5.03 -18.18 3.39
CA ILE A 40 5.65 -18.14 4.72
C ILE A 40 5.43 -16.76 5.33
N ARG A 41 4.96 -16.76 6.57
CA ARG A 41 4.52 -15.57 7.30
C ARG A 41 5.27 -15.44 8.62
N PHE A 42 5.21 -14.28 9.27
CA PHE A 42 5.79 -14.13 10.60
C PHE A 42 5.10 -15.08 11.58
N GLY A 43 3.77 -15.21 11.47
CA GLY A 43 2.98 -16.18 12.22
C GLY A 43 3.41 -17.65 12.04
N SER A 44 4.05 -18.01 10.91
CA SER A 44 4.60 -19.37 10.70
C SER A 44 5.76 -19.65 11.66
N PHE A 45 6.62 -18.66 11.91
CA PHE A 45 7.70 -18.77 12.89
C PHE A 45 7.15 -18.73 14.32
N GLU A 46 6.19 -17.84 14.59
CA GLU A 46 5.57 -17.75 15.90
C GLU A 46 4.87 -19.04 16.32
N TYR A 47 4.27 -19.77 15.39
CA TYR A 47 3.67 -21.08 15.67
C TYR A 47 4.71 -22.04 16.28
N PHE A 48 5.87 -22.20 15.64
CA PHE A 48 6.93 -23.08 16.16
C PHE A 48 7.56 -22.55 17.45
N HIS A 49 7.66 -21.22 17.59
CA HIS A 49 8.13 -20.61 18.83
C HIS A 49 7.18 -20.86 20.01
N LYS A 50 5.87 -20.60 19.83
CA LYS A 50 4.84 -20.77 20.87
C LYS A 50 4.59 -22.24 21.23
N THR A 51 4.90 -23.16 20.32
CA THR A 51 4.80 -24.61 20.57
C THR A 51 6.14 -25.25 20.99
N ASN A 52 7.16 -24.43 21.29
CA ASN A 52 8.47 -24.85 21.77
C ASN A 52 9.21 -25.84 20.83
N GLN A 53 9.22 -25.54 19.53
CA GLN A 53 9.84 -26.35 18.48
C GLN A 53 11.04 -25.64 17.81
N PRO A 54 12.15 -25.38 18.54
CA PRO A 54 13.27 -24.56 18.03
C PRO A 54 13.93 -25.13 16.77
N LYS A 55 14.02 -26.47 16.65
CA LYS A 55 14.54 -27.13 15.44
C LYS A 55 13.71 -26.80 14.19
N ASN A 56 12.41 -26.59 14.34
CA ASN A 56 11.53 -26.26 13.23
C ASN A 56 11.60 -24.77 12.86
N ILE A 57 11.95 -23.89 13.80
CA ILE A 57 12.31 -22.49 13.51
C ILE A 57 13.56 -22.45 12.62
N GLU A 58 14.62 -23.16 13.02
CA GLU A 58 15.85 -23.26 12.23
C GLU A 58 15.57 -23.82 10.84
N ARG A 59 14.83 -24.93 10.76
CA ARG A 59 14.46 -25.55 9.48
C ARG A 59 13.67 -24.60 8.57
N LEU A 60 12.73 -23.83 9.14
CA LEU A 60 11.95 -22.86 8.37
C LEU A 60 12.81 -21.69 7.90
N ALA A 61 13.72 -21.18 8.75
CA ALA A 61 14.68 -20.13 8.40
C ALA A 61 15.62 -20.59 7.28
N GLU A 62 16.18 -21.80 7.38
CA GLU A 62 17.03 -22.40 6.35
C GLU A 62 16.28 -22.58 5.03
N PHE A 63 15.05 -23.10 5.08
CA PHE A 63 14.22 -23.21 3.89
C PHE A 63 13.97 -21.83 3.24
N ALA A 64 13.64 -20.81 4.05
CA ALA A 64 13.44 -19.46 3.55
C ALA A 64 14.72 -18.88 2.90
N ILE A 65 15.88 -19.06 3.54
CA ILE A 65 17.18 -18.62 3.02
C ILE A 65 17.50 -19.32 1.69
N GLN A 66 17.40 -20.64 1.63
CA GLN A 66 17.71 -21.41 0.43
C GLN A 66 16.82 -21.08 -0.77
N ASN A 67 15.58 -20.66 -0.54
CA ASN A 67 14.63 -20.37 -1.62
C ASN A 67 14.58 -18.88 -2.02
N HIS A 68 14.78 -17.96 -1.06
CA HIS A 68 14.57 -16.52 -1.29
C HIS A 68 15.84 -15.66 -1.11
N HIS A 69 16.88 -16.19 -0.46
CA HIS A 69 18.12 -15.47 -0.14
C HIS A 69 19.36 -16.37 -0.28
N LYS A 70 19.48 -17.04 -1.44
CA LYS A 70 20.52 -18.05 -1.72
C LYS A 70 21.94 -17.57 -1.47
N ASP A 71 22.17 -16.28 -1.66
CA ASP A 71 23.44 -15.62 -1.41
C ASP A 71 23.85 -15.61 0.08
N LEU A 72 22.93 -15.92 1.00
CA LEU A 72 23.23 -16.04 2.43
C LEU A 72 23.62 -17.45 2.90
N CYS A 73 23.54 -18.48 2.05
CA CYS A 73 23.73 -19.87 2.48
C CYS A 73 25.10 -20.11 3.17
N ASN A 74 26.14 -19.40 2.74
CA ASN A 74 27.50 -19.51 3.28
C ASN A 74 27.90 -18.35 4.20
N GLU A 75 26.97 -17.46 4.54
CA GLU A 75 27.25 -16.30 5.39
C GLU A 75 27.27 -16.70 6.88
N PRO A 76 28.32 -16.37 7.66
CA PRO A 76 28.41 -16.72 9.08
C PRO A 76 27.25 -16.15 9.93
N GLU A 77 26.79 -14.93 9.61
CA GLU A 77 25.68 -14.27 10.30
C GLU A 77 24.35 -14.39 9.52
N ARG A 78 24.17 -15.45 8.71
CA ARG A 78 23.05 -15.57 7.77
C ARG A 78 21.66 -15.34 8.38
N TYR A 79 21.40 -15.76 9.62
CA TYR A 79 20.10 -15.55 10.27
C TYR A 79 19.86 -14.09 10.66
N ARG A 80 20.89 -13.39 11.14
CA ARG A 80 20.85 -11.95 11.40
C ARG A 80 20.64 -11.17 10.10
N ILE A 81 21.39 -11.53 9.05
CA ILE A 81 21.29 -10.88 7.73
C ILE A 81 19.92 -11.17 7.08
N PHE A 82 19.41 -12.39 7.22
CA PHE A 82 18.05 -12.76 6.82
C PHE A 82 17.01 -11.87 7.50
N PHE A 83 17.07 -11.75 8.83
CA PHE A 83 16.17 -10.86 9.57
C PHE A 83 16.27 -9.41 9.09
N ARG A 84 17.48 -8.87 8.91
CA ARG A 84 17.71 -7.53 8.36
C ARG A 84 17.02 -7.34 7.00
N ARG A 85 17.09 -8.34 6.11
CA ARG A 85 16.41 -8.29 4.80
C ARG A 85 14.89 -8.24 4.94
N VAL A 86 14.33 -9.11 5.78
CA VAL A 86 12.87 -9.13 6.04
C VAL A 86 12.42 -7.78 6.61
N LEU A 87 13.18 -7.20 7.54
CA LEU A 87 12.95 -5.87 8.11
C LEU A 87 12.98 -4.79 7.03
N THR A 88 14.02 -4.76 6.19
CA THR A 88 14.14 -3.77 5.10
C THR A 88 13.00 -3.90 4.07
N LEU A 89 12.65 -5.13 3.70
CA LEU A 89 11.55 -5.42 2.78
C LEU A 89 10.20 -4.97 3.34
N THR A 90 9.96 -5.19 4.63
CA THR A 90 8.75 -4.77 5.34
C THR A 90 8.66 -3.24 5.43
N ALA A 91 9.74 -2.58 5.81
CA ALA A 91 9.82 -1.11 5.84
C ALA A 91 9.55 -0.50 4.46
N LYS A 92 10.15 -1.06 3.39
CA LYS A 92 9.92 -0.61 2.01
C LYS A 92 8.47 -0.83 1.56
N LEU A 93 7.87 -1.97 1.91
CA LEU A 93 6.48 -2.27 1.58
C LEU A 93 5.52 -1.27 2.23
N ILE A 94 5.67 -1.04 3.53
CA ILE A 94 4.79 -0.12 4.27
C ILE A 94 5.01 1.32 3.81
N ALA A 95 6.25 1.74 3.52
CA ALA A 95 6.53 3.06 2.93
C ALA A 95 5.76 3.27 1.62
N LYS A 96 5.70 2.23 0.76
CA LYS A 96 4.88 2.26 -0.47
C LYS A 96 3.39 2.33 -0.17
N TRP A 97 2.89 1.59 0.83
CA TRP A 97 1.48 1.68 1.25
C TRP A 97 1.12 3.10 1.70
N GLN A 98 1.95 3.71 2.55
CA GLN A 98 1.75 5.08 3.00
C GLN A 98 1.71 6.03 1.79
N ALA A 99 2.70 5.96 0.90
CA ALA A 99 2.81 6.86 -0.24
C ALA A 99 1.64 6.78 -1.25
N VAL A 100 0.96 5.63 -1.37
CA VAL A 100 -0.22 5.50 -2.25
C VAL A 100 -1.54 5.62 -1.49
N GLY A 101 -1.52 5.87 -0.18
CA GLY A 101 -2.73 5.94 0.64
C GLY A 101 -3.44 4.59 0.81
N PHE A 102 -2.72 3.46 0.72
CA PHE A 102 -3.30 2.13 0.93
C PHE A 102 -3.33 1.78 2.43
N VAL A 103 -4.47 1.29 2.90
CA VAL A 103 -4.67 0.78 4.26
C VAL A 103 -5.04 -0.70 4.20
N HIS A 104 -4.24 -1.54 4.84
CA HIS A 104 -4.42 -2.99 4.84
C HIS A 104 -5.63 -3.44 5.68
N GLY A 105 -5.88 -2.76 6.81
CA GLY A 105 -7.00 -3.01 7.72
C GLY A 105 -6.84 -4.22 8.66
N VAL A 106 -5.92 -5.15 8.40
CA VAL A 106 -5.64 -6.33 9.26
C VAL A 106 -4.17 -6.74 9.20
N MET A 107 -3.30 -5.99 9.87
CA MET A 107 -1.86 -6.28 9.91
C MET A 107 -1.49 -7.20 11.08
N ASN A 108 -2.19 -8.32 11.22
CA ASN A 108 -1.77 -9.37 12.14
C ASN A 108 -0.46 -10.02 11.64
N THR A 109 0.32 -10.64 12.52
CA THR A 109 1.60 -11.26 12.16
C THR A 109 1.46 -12.43 11.18
N ASP A 110 0.31 -13.10 11.17
CA ASP A 110 -0.05 -14.12 10.19
C ASP A 110 -0.50 -13.55 8.83
N ASN A 111 -0.51 -12.22 8.66
CA ASN A 111 -0.65 -11.54 7.37
C ASN A 111 0.64 -10.86 6.89
N MET A 112 1.71 -10.92 7.70
CA MET A 112 3.02 -10.38 7.32
C MET A 112 3.89 -11.46 6.68
N THR A 113 4.33 -11.25 5.44
CA THR A 113 5.17 -12.21 4.71
C THR A 113 6.65 -11.94 4.91
N ILE A 114 7.48 -12.99 4.86
CA ILE A 114 8.94 -12.84 4.92
C ILE A 114 9.53 -12.18 3.67
N THR A 115 8.80 -12.17 2.55
CA THR A 115 9.28 -11.59 1.28
C THR A 115 8.90 -10.13 1.10
N GLY A 116 8.22 -9.50 2.07
CA GLY A 116 7.78 -8.11 1.98
C GLY A 116 6.73 -7.89 0.89
N THR A 117 5.78 -8.82 0.80
CA THR A 117 4.70 -8.85 -0.18
C THR A 117 3.36 -8.58 0.50
N THR A 118 2.54 -7.69 -0.08
CA THR A 118 1.16 -7.44 0.39
C THR A 118 0.35 -8.73 0.29
N PHE A 119 -0.25 -9.14 1.42
CA PHE A 119 -0.82 -10.47 1.57
C PHE A 119 -2.13 -10.42 2.36
N ASP A 120 -3.10 -11.24 1.97
CA ASP A 120 -4.43 -11.31 2.60
C ASP A 120 -5.27 -10.02 2.54
N TYR A 121 -5.85 -9.80 1.36
CA TYR A 121 -6.80 -8.73 1.08
C TYR A 121 -8.17 -9.02 1.72
N GLY A 122 -8.34 -8.63 2.98
CA GLY A 122 -9.62 -8.60 3.68
C GLY A 122 -10.28 -7.22 3.58
N PRO A 123 -10.54 -6.52 4.70
CA PRO A 123 -11.10 -5.17 4.69
C PRO A 123 -9.99 -4.14 4.43
N TYR A 124 -9.46 -4.09 3.22
CA TYR A 124 -8.51 -3.06 2.79
C TYR A 124 -9.23 -1.85 2.19
N GLY A 125 -8.52 -0.74 2.02
CA GLY A 125 -9.05 0.45 1.36
C GLY A 125 -7.94 1.38 0.88
N PHE A 126 -8.27 2.22 -0.08
CA PHE A 126 -7.46 3.38 -0.43
C PHE A 126 -8.11 4.63 0.18
N ILE A 127 -7.28 5.54 0.67
CA ILE A 127 -7.75 6.84 1.17
C ILE A 127 -8.39 7.62 0.02
N ASP A 128 -9.62 8.06 0.23
CA ASP A 128 -10.29 9.07 -0.60
C ASP A 128 -9.80 10.46 -0.17
N GLN A 129 -10.56 11.16 0.67
CA GLN A 129 -10.10 12.37 1.34
C GLN A 129 -9.04 12.04 2.37
N PHE A 130 -7.95 12.81 2.39
CA PHE A 130 -6.85 12.53 3.29
C PHE A 130 -7.28 12.58 4.76
N ASN A 131 -7.21 11.43 5.42
CA ASN A 131 -7.53 11.27 6.83
C ASN A 131 -6.52 10.29 7.45
N PRO A 132 -5.60 10.76 8.31
CA PRO A 132 -4.57 9.91 8.88
C PRO A 132 -5.12 8.82 9.81
N SER A 133 -6.32 9.02 10.36
CA SER A 133 -7.02 8.06 11.22
C SER A 133 -7.94 7.11 10.44
N TYR A 134 -7.93 7.14 9.10
CA TYR A 134 -8.77 6.26 8.29
C TYR A 134 -8.44 4.79 8.52
N THR A 135 -9.48 3.99 8.79
CA THR A 135 -9.43 2.52 8.75
C THR A 135 -10.60 1.98 7.91
N PRO A 136 -10.33 1.10 6.92
CA PRO A 136 -11.36 0.42 6.14
C PRO A 136 -12.04 -0.73 6.90
N ASN A 137 -11.45 -1.17 8.03
CA ASN A 137 -11.94 -2.31 8.79
C ASN A 137 -12.97 -1.88 9.83
N SER A 138 -14.23 -2.27 9.61
CA SER A 138 -15.34 -1.98 10.54
C SER A 138 -15.17 -2.62 11.92
N SER A 139 -14.38 -3.69 12.04
CA SER A 139 -14.09 -4.35 13.31
C SER A 139 -12.92 -3.70 14.08
N ASP A 140 -12.18 -2.79 13.45
CA ASP A 140 -11.07 -2.07 14.08
C ASP A 140 -11.56 -0.77 14.74
N THR A 141 -12.38 -0.90 15.78
CA THR A 141 -13.02 0.24 16.46
C THR A 141 -12.05 1.18 17.16
N HIS A 142 -10.81 0.73 17.42
CA HIS A 142 -9.77 1.51 18.07
C HIS A 142 -8.73 2.06 17.08
N GLY A 143 -8.89 1.78 15.78
CA GLY A 143 -7.97 2.24 14.75
C GLY A 143 -6.56 1.66 14.86
N ARG A 144 -6.41 0.44 15.39
CA ARG A 144 -5.11 -0.25 15.51
C ARG A 144 -4.40 -0.35 14.16
N TYR A 145 -5.15 -0.55 13.08
CA TYR A 145 -4.65 -0.69 11.72
C TYR A 145 -5.01 0.51 10.83
N ALA A 146 -5.31 1.67 11.44
CA ALA A 146 -5.52 2.91 10.69
C ALA A 146 -4.27 3.31 9.90
N TYR A 147 -4.45 4.12 8.86
CA TYR A 147 -3.38 4.55 7.95
C TYR A 147 -2.10 5.01 8.66
N GLN A 148 -2.21 5.93 9.63
CA GLN A 148 -1.05 6.45 10.35
C GLN A 148 -0.36 5.42 11.26
N GLN A 149 -1.06 4.35 11.64
CA GLN A 149 -0.56 3.33 12.56
C GLN A 149 0.23 2.22 11.85
N GLN A 150 0.07 2.05 10.54
CA GLN A 150 0.70 0.95 9.79
C GLN A 150 2.22 0.87 9.97
N PRO A 151 3.00 1.98 10.00
CA PRO A 151 4.44 1.93 10.26
C PRO A 151 4.78 1.34 11.64
N GLU A 152 4.09 1.77 12.69
CA GLU A 152 4.31 1.28 14.06
C GLU A 152 3.86 -0.18 14.22
N ILE A 153 2.78 -0.57 13.56
CA ILE A 153 2.37 -1.99 13.55
C ILE A 153 3.38 -2.86 12.80
N GLY A 154 3.97 -2.36 11.70
CA GLY A 154 5.08 -3.02 11.03
C GLY A 154 6.27 -3.27 11.96
N PHE A 155 6.67 -2.25 12.72
CA PHE A 155 7.70 -2.35 13.76
C PHE A 155 7.35 -3.40 14.82
N TRP A 156 6.13 -3.36 15.34
CA TRP A 156 5.65 -4.31 16.35
C TRP A 156 5.67 -5.75 15.84
N ASN A 157 5.20 -5.99 14.61
CA ASN A 157 5.21 -7.31 13.98
C ASN A 157 6.64 -7.83 13.73
N LEU A 158 7.59 -6.95 13.38
CA LEU A 158 9.00 -7.33 13.22
C LEU A 158 9.65 -7.71 14.55
N ASN A 159 9.29 -7.05 15.65
CA ASN A 159 9.72 -7.48 16.99
C ASN A 159 9.21 -8.88 17.32
N LYS A 160 7.95 -9.19 16.96
CA LYS A 160 7.40 -10.54 17.14
C LYS A 160 8.14 -11.59 16.32
N LEU A 161 8.53 -11.27 15.09
CA LEU A 161 9.40 -12.15 14.30
C LEU A 161 10.78 -12.30 14.97
N ALA A 162 11.39 -11.21 15.42
CA ALA A 162 12.71 -11.22 16.06
C ALA A 162 12.74 -12.14 17.30
N GLU A 163 11.71 -12.08 18.15
CA GLU A 163 11.55 -12.98 19.32
C GLU A 163 11.73 -14.45 18.94
N THR A 164 11.19 -14.87 17.79
CA THR A 164 11.29 -16.26 17.31
C THR A 164 12.71 -16.65 16.86
N LEU A 165 13.52 -15.68 16.43
CA LEU A 165 14.85 -15.91 15.86
C LEU A 165 15.99 -15.76 16.89
N ILE A 166 15.68 -15.37 18.14
CA ILE A 166 16.66 -15.23 19.22
C ILE A 166 17.58 -16.47 19.36
N PRO A 167 17.07 -17.72 19.33
CA PRO A 167 17.93 -18.91 19.46
C PRO A 167 18.94 -19.07 18.31
N LEU A 168 18.72 -18.42 17.17
CA LEU A 168 19.54 -18.56 15.95
C LEU A 168 20.53 -17.41 15.76
N ALA A 169 20.14 -16.18 16.14
CA ALA A 169 20.92 -14.97 15.86
C ALA A 169 21.38 -14.22 17.13
N GLY A 170 20.85 -14.57 18.30
CA GLY A 170 21.11 -13.87 19.56
C GLY A 170 20.25 -12.60 19.74
N SER A 171 19.87 -12.32 20.98
CA SER A 171 18.99 -11.19 21.31
C SER A 171 19.60 -9.83 20.96
N ASP A 172 20.85 -9.59 21.37
CA ASP A 172 21.50 -8.28 21.20
C ASP A 172 21.62 -7.90 19.73
N GLN A 173 22.02 -8.86 18.88
CA GLN A 173 22.16 -8.67 17.45
C GLN A 173 20.83 -8.32 16.77
N LEU A 174 19.73 -8.98 17.17
CA LEU A 174 18.40 -8.69 16.63
C LEU A 174 17.86 -7.34 17.10
N GLN A 175 18.12 -6.96 18.36
CA GLN A 175 17.75 -5.64 18.88
C GLN A 175 18.51 -4.52 18.14
N GLU A 176 19.78 -4.72 17.78
CA GLU A 176 20.53 -3.80 16.93
C GLU A 176 19.90 -3.62 15.55
N GLU A 177 19.38 -4.69 14.93
CA GLU A 177 18.67 -4.58 13.66
C GLU A 177 17.32 -3.88 13.80
N ILE A 178 16.55 -4.18 14.84
CA ILE A 178 15.25 -3.55 15.12
C ILE A 178 15.38 -2.03 15.22
N LYS A 179 16.44 -1.52 15.87
CA LYS A 179 16.70 -0.07 15.99
C LYS A 179 16.84 0.64 14.63
N LYS A 180 17.16 -0.10 13.56
CA LYS A 180 17.31 0.44 12.20
C LYS A 180 15.98 0.55 11.45
N TYR A 181 14.88 -0.02 11.95
CA TYR A 181 13.59 0.01 11.26
C TYR A 181 13.12 1.44 10.97
N GLN A 182 13.05 2.30 11.97
CA GLN A 182 12.50 3.65 11.80
C GLN A 182 13.31 4.48 10.79
N PRO A 183 14.66 4.54 10.88
CA PRO A 183 15.47 5.22 9.86
C PRO A 183 15.27 4.65 8.43
N ILE A 184 15.20 3.32 8.29
CA ILE A 184 15.02 2.67 6.98
C ILE A 184 13.63 2.98 6.41
N PHE A 185 12.57 2.85 7.20
CA PHE A 185 11.21 3.20 6.81
C PHE A 185 11.11 4.67 6.39
N ASN A 186 11.62 5.59 7.22
CA ASN A 186 11.61 7.01 6.94
C ASN A 186 12.36 7.34 5.65
N GLY A 187 13.51 6.70 5.39
CA GLY A 187 14.27 6.83 4.15
C GLY A 187 13.44 6.46 2.92
N PHE A 188 12.86 5.25 2.90
CA PHE A 188 12.02 4.82 1.79
C PHE A 188 10.77 5.69 1.62
N TYR A 189 10.09 6.06 2.71
CA TYR A 189 8.90 6.90 2.64
C TYR A 189 9.23 8.29 2.07
N ARG A 190 10.33 8.89 2.51
CA ARG A 190 10.82 10.18 1.99
C ARG A 190 11.11 10.10 0.50
N GLU A 191 11.74 9.03 0.03
CA GLU A 191 12.00 8.79 -1.39
C GLU A 191 10.71 8.60 -2.22
N GLU A 192 9.71 7.89 -1.70
CA GLU A 192 8.41 7.76 -2.37
C GLU A 192 7.71 9.14 -2.45
N MET A 193 7.70 9.92 -1.37
CA MET A 193 7.10 11.25 -1.35
C MET A 193 7.84 12.24 -2.28
N GLY A 194 9.18 12.16 -2.33
CA GLY A 194 9.99 12.93 -3.27
C GLY A 194 9.57 12.67 -4.71
N ARG A 195 9.48 11.39 -5.09
CA ARG A 195 8.99 11.00 -6.43
C ARG A 195 7.59 11.51 -6.72
N LYS A 196 6.66 11.42 -5.76
CA LYS A 196 5.28 11.93 -5.92
C LYS A 196 5.23 13.45 -6.12
N LEU A 197 6.15 14.19 -5.52
CA LEU A 197 6.27 15.64 -5.66
C LEU A 197 7.15 16.06 -6.85
N GLY A 198 7.87 15.12 -7.46
CA GLY A 198 8.85 15.44 -8.51
C GLY A 198 10.06 16.21 -7.98
N ILE A 199 10.47 15.92 -6.74
CA ILE A 199 11.63 16.50 -6.05
C ILE A 199 12.61 15.38 -5.68
N SER A 200 13.88 15.55 -6.05
CA SER A 200 15.01 14.65 -5.78
C SER A 200 15.92 15.13 -4.64
N ILE A 201 15.97 16.43 -4.37
CA ILE A 201 16.71 16.98 -3.23
C ILE A 201 15.82 16.89 -1.99
N LEU A 202 16.03 15.83 -1.22
CA LEU A 202 15.28 15.53 0.00
C LEU A 202 16.06 16.03 1.22
N ASP A 203 16.04 17.33 1.46
CA ASP A 203 16.68 18.01 2.60
C ASP A 203 15.64 18.55 3.61
N GLU A 204 16.06 19.40 4.54
CA GLU A 204 15.17 19.95 5.59
C GLU A 204 14.00 20.75 5.00
N ASP A 205 14.24 21.53 3.94
CA ASP A 205 13.20 22.27 3.23
C ASP A 205 12.13 21.32 2.65
N PHE A 206 12.55 20.19 2.06
CA PHE A 206 11.61 19.17 1.60
C PHE A 206 10.79 18.59 2.75
N SER A 207 11.41 18.32 3.90
CA SER A 207 10.71 17.80 5.07
C SER A 207 9.64 18.79 5.55
N GLN A 208 9.98 20.07 5.65
CA GLN A 208 9.03 21.13 6.00
C GLN A 208 7.89 21.21 4.98
N LEU A 209 8.19 21.23 3.68
CA LEU A 209 7.19 21.24 2.62
C LEU A 209 6.20 20.07 2.74
N THR A 210 6.69 18.86 2.99
CA THR A 210 5.81 17.69 3.14
C THR A 210 4.95 17.73 4.41
N GLN A 211 5.48 18.25 5.52
CA GLN A 211 4.70 18.41 6.75
C GLN A 211 3.55 19.40 6.56
N GLU A 212 3.84 20.56 5.97
CA GLU A 212 2.84 21.59 5.66
C GLU A 212 1.77 21.06 4.69
N LEU A 213 2.20 20.29 3.66
CA LEU A 213 1.27 19.66 2.71
C LEU A 213 0.23 18.82 3.44
N PHE A 214 0.66 17.90 4.30
CA PHE A 214 -0.28 17.00 4.97
C PHE A 214 -1.25 17.74 5.90
N GLN A 215 -0.81 18.82 6.55
CA GLN A 215 -1.71 19.67 7.32
C GLN A 215 -2.79 20.32 6.43
N LEU A 216 -2.41 20.80 5.25
CA LEU A 216 -3.35 21.36 4.27
C LEU A 216 -4.34 20.29 3.76
N LEU A 217 -3.86 19.09 3.42
CA LEU A 217 -4.73 18.01 2.95
C LEU A 217 -5.78 17.61 4.01
N ILE A 218 -5.40 17.60 5.30
CA ILE A 218 -6.33 17.38 6.42
C ILE A 218 -7.36 18.50 6.51
N ASN A 219 -6.91 19.76 6.56
CA ASN A 219 -7.78 20.93 6.80
C ASN A 219 -8.81 21.13 5.69
N HIS A 220 -8.47 20.79 4.45
CA HIS A 220 -9.33 20.98 3.28
C HIS A 220 -10.02 19.69 2.80
N HIS A 221 -9.85 18.57 3.52
CA HIS A 221 -10.42 17.27 3.14
C HIS A 221 -10.14 16.90 1.67
N VAL A 222 -8.90 17.11 1.24
CA VAL A 222 -8.52 16.96 -0.17
C VAL A 222 -8.43 15.48 -0.53
N ASP A 223 -8.91 15.11 -1.72
CA ASP A 223 -8.69 13.77 -2.27
C ASP A 223 -7.20 13.48 -2.45
N TYR A 224 -6.69 12.46 -1.76
CA TYR A 224 -5.27 12.18 -1.66
C TYR A 224 -4.64 11.88 -3.02
N SER A 225 -5.24 10.96 -3.78
CA SER A 225 -4.69 10.53 -5.07
C SER A 225 -4.78 11.64 -6.12
N ASN A 226 -5.92 12.32 -6.18
CA ASN A 226 -6.16 13.37 -7.16
C ASN A 226 -5.30 14.59 -6.89
N PHE A 227 -4.99 14.93 -5.64
CA PHE A 227 -4.06 16.02 -5.33
C PHE A 227 -2.72 15.85 -6.07
N PHE A 228 -2.04 14.72 -5.87
CA PHE A 228 -0.74 14.50 -6.49
C PHE A 228 -0.83 14.39 -8.02
N ARG A 229 -1.92 13.82 -8.54
CA ARG A 229 -2.13 13.74 -9.99
C ARG A 229 -2.36 15.12 -10.61
N LEU A 230 -3.08 16.01 -9.92
CA LEU A 230 -3.33 17.37 -10.39
C LEU A 230 -2.08 18.24 -10.25
N LEU A 231 -1.32 18.10 -9.16
CA LEU A 231 -0.08 18.84 -8.91
C LEU A 231 0.93 18.72 -10.05
N ALA A 232 0.99 17.55 -10.72
CA ALA A 232 1.86 17.35 -11.88
C ALA A 232 1.58 18.31 -13.05
N ASN A 233 0.42 18.96 -13.09
CA ASN A 233 0.05 19.95 -14.12
C ASN A 233 0.29 21.41 -13.69
N TYR A 234 0.79 21.65 -12.47
CA TYR A 234 1.08 22.99 -11.95
C TYR A 234 2.47 23.48 -12.40
N PRO A 235 2.63 24.70 -12.94
CA PRO A 235 1.65 25.80 -12.97
C PRO A 235 0.76 25.91 -14.21
N ASP A 236 0.98 25.10 -15.25
CA ASP A 236 0.37 25.29 -16.57
C ASP A 236 -1.16 25.13 -16.62
N LYS A 237 -1.76 24.26 -15.78
CA LYS A 237 -3.21 24.01 -15.76
C LYS A 237 -3.74 23.77 -14.35
N ILE A 238 -4.20 24.84 -13.69
CA ILE A 238 -5.10 24.73 -12.53
C ILE A 238 -6.30 25.65 -12.71
N GLU A 239 -7.33 25.15 -13.38
CA GLU A 239 -8.64 25.84 -13.43
C GLU A 239 -9.57 25.38 -12.30
N LYS A 240 -9.26 24.29 -11.60
CA LYS A 240 -10.23 23.57 -10.73
C LYS A 240 -9.92 23.53 -9.24
N LEU A 241 -8.78 24.07 -8.79
CA LEU A 241 -8.48 24.08 -7.37
C LEU A 241 -8.69 25.50 -6.82
N GLN A 242 -9.82 25.70 -6.13
CA GLN A 242 -10.05 26.89 -5.33
C GLN A 242 -9.14 26.80 -4.11
N PHE A 243 -7.96 27.40 -4.22
CA PHE A 243 -6.98 27.44 -3.15
C PHE A 243 -7.19 28.66 -2.28
N ASP A 244 -7.08 28.46 -0.97
CA ASP A 244 -6.95 29.57 -0.03
C ASP A 244 -5.51 30.12 -0.04
N ALA A 245 -5.28 31.15 0.77
CA ALA A 245 -3.96 31.76 0.88
C ALA A 245 -2.88 30.77 1.38
N GLY A 246 -3.26 29.79 2.20
CA GLY A 246 -2.34 28.78 2.75
C GLY A 246 -1.81 27.85 1.66
N MET A 247 -2.71 27.31 0.84
CA MET A 247 -2.33 26.45 -0.28
C MET A 247 -1.58 27.21 -1.38
N HIS A 248 -1.91 28.48 -1.61
CA HIS A 248 -1.15 29.33 -2.54
C HIS A 248 0.31 29.49 -2.08
N SER A 249 0.53 29.84 -0.81
CA SER A 249 1.86 29.96 -0.21
C SER A 249 2.66 28.65 -0.30
N TRP A 250 2.00 27.52 -0.03
CA TRP A 250 2.62 26.20 -0.15
C TRP A 250 3.06 25.90 -1.59
N LEU A 251 2.22 26.23 -2.59
CA LEU A 251 2.55 26.04 -4.01
C LEU A 251 3.72 26.91 -4.48
N GLU A 252 3.82 28.15 -4.00
CA GLU A 252 4.97 29.01 -4.27
C GLU A 252 6.27 28.41 -3.71
N ASN A 253 6.23 27.89 -2.49
CA ASN A 253 7.39 27.22 -1.87
C ASN A 253 7.74 25.93 -2.61
N TYR A 254 6.75 25.14 -3.02
CA TYR A 254 6.94 23.97 -3.87
C TYR A 254 7.66 24.33 -5.19
N LEU A 255 7.27 25.41 -5.86
CA LEU A 255 7.93 25.85 -7.09
C LEU A 255 9.37 26.28 -6.87
N LYS A 256 9.69 27.00 -5.78
CA LYS A 256 11.07 27.36 -5.44
C LYS A 256 11.95 26.12 -5.28
N LEU A 257 11.44 25.10 -4.58
CA LEU A 257 12.13 23.83 -4.40
C LEU A 257 12.31 23.08 -5.73
N CYS A 258 11.31 23.13 -6.61
CA CYS A 258 11.39 22.58 -7.95
C CYS A 258 12.44 23.29 -8.82
N GLU A 259 12.49 24.62 -8.78
CA GLU A 259 13.43 25.45 -9.55
C GLU A 259 14.89 25.20 -9.16
N ARG A 260 15.13 24.94 -7.86
CA ARG A 260 16.45 24.57 -7.32
C ARG A 260 17.10 23.38 -8.03
N GLU A 261 16.30 22.46 -8.59
CA GLU A 261 16.81 21.25 -9.26
C GLU A 261 17.16 21.45 -10.74
N GLY A 262 16.70 22.55 -11.37
CA GLY A 262 16.90 22.81 -12.79
C GLY A 262 16.13 21.90 -13.75
N THR A 263 15.37 20.91 -13.24
CA THR A 263 14.48 20.05 -14.05
C THR A 263 13.33 20.89 -14.62
N ASN A 264 13.14 20.86 -15.93
CA ASN A 264 12.03 21.58 -16.57
C ASN A 264 10.68 20.95 -16.20
N HIS A 265 9.61 21.75 -16.26
CA HIS A 265 8.27 21.32 -15.84
C HIS A 265 7.74 20.10 -16.62
N LYS A 266 7.98 20.01 -17.94
CA LYS A 266 7.49 18.90 -18.77
C LYS A 266 8.09 17.55 -18.35
N GLU A 267 9.39 17.54 -18.05
CA GLU A 267 10.08 16.34 -17.60
C GLU A 267 9.63 15.97 -16.17
N ARG A 268 9.52 16.94 -15.26
CA ARG A 268 8.98 16.71 -13.91
C ARG A 268 7.58 16.11 -13.96
N LYS A 269 6.69 16.68 -14.80
CA LYS A 269 5.34 16.17 -15.01
C LYS A 269 5.34 14.70 -15.44
N LYS A 270 6.18 14.35 -16.43
CA LYS A 270 6.31 12.97 -16.91
C LYS A 270 6.73 12.02 -15.78
N GLN A 271 7.69 12.43 -14.95
CA GLN A 271 8.15 11.64 -13.80
C GLN A 271 7.06 11.48 -12.74
N MET A 272 6.34 12.55 -12.42
CA MET A 272 5.23 12.54 -11.46
C MET A 272 4.07 11.69 -11.96
N ASP A 273 3.68 11.81 -13.23
CA ASP A 273 2.57 11.03 -13.81
C ASP A 273 2.85 9.52 -13.82
N ALA A 274 4.13 9.12 -13.88
CA ALA A 274 4.56 7.72 -13.83
C ALA A 274 4.48 7.09 -12.43
N VAL A 275 4.34 7.90 -11.37
CA VAL A 275 4.29 7.43 -9.97
C VAL A 275 3.02 7.84 -9.22
N ASN A 276 2.31 8.86 -9.71
CA ASN A 276 1.03 9.30 -9.16
C ASN A 276 -0.10 8.70 -10.00
N PRO A 277 -0.81 7.67 -9.48
CA PRO A 277 -1.84 7.00 -10.23
C PRO A 277 -3.00 7.94 -10.56
N LYS A 278 -3.50 7.84 -11.79
CA LYS A 278 -4.77 8.47 -12.20
C LYS A 278 -5.98 7.69 -11.67
N PHE A 279 -5.82 6.37 -11.52
CA PHE A 279 -6.86 5.46 -11.07
C PHE A 279 -6.43 4.71 -9.81
N ILE A 280 -7.29 4.71 -8.80
CA ILE A 280 -7.16 3.83 -7.63
C ILE A 280 -8.42 2.99 -7.47
N LEU A 281 -8.30 1.85 -6.79
CA LEU A 281 -9.42 0.95 -6.55
C LEU A 281 -10.28 1.46 -5.39
N ARG A 282 -11.03 2.54 -5.64
CA ARG A 282 -11.88 3.20 -4.64
C ARG A 282 -12.97 2.24 -4.15
N THR A 283 -13.29 2.31 -2.86
CA THR A 283 -14.26 1.43 -2.21
C THR A 283 -15.62 1.44 -2.90
N HIS A 284 -16.11 2.61 -3.30
CA HIS A 284 -17.42 2.74 -3.94
C HIS A 284 -17.48 2.06 -5.33
N LEU A 285 -16.36 2.09 -6.08
CA LEU A 285 -16.25 1.39 -7.37
C LEU A 285 -16.29 -0.12 -7.18
N VAL A 286 -15.58 -0.64 -6.16
CA VAL A 286 -15.62 -2.06 -5.80
C VAL A 286 -17.03 -2.47 -5.39
N GLN A 287 -17.70 -1.68 -4.55
CA GLN A 287 -19.08 -1.95 -4.14
C GLN A 287 -20.05 -1.95 -5.32
N HIS A 288 -19.89 -1.02 -6.26
CA HIS A 288 -20.69 -0.98 -7.49
C HIS A 288 -20.49 -2.26 -8.31
N ALA A 289 -19.23 -2.66 -8.53
CA ALA A 289 -18.89 -3.87 -9.26
C ALA A 289 -19.46 -5.14 -8.62
N LEU A 290 -19.34 -5.27 -7.29
CA LEU A 290 -19.91 -6.36 -6.53
C LEU A 290 -21.44 -6.37 -6.60
N GLY A 291 -22.07 -5.18 -6.54
CA GLY A 291 -23.51 -5.03 -6.66
C GLY A 291 -24.04 -5.60 -7.97
N LYS A 292 -23.43 -5.25 -9.11
CA LYS A 292 -23.81 -5.78 -10.43
C LYS A 292 -23.53 -7.28 -10.56
N ALA A 293 -22.38 -7.74 -10.09
CA ALA A 293 -22.00 -9.15 -10.15
C ALA A 293 -22.96 -10.04 -9.35
N LEU A 294 -23.38 -9.60 -8.16
CA LEU A 294 -24.25 -10.39 -7.28
C LEU A 294 -25.73 -10.33 -7.68
N LYS A 295 -26.23 -9.16 -8.12
CA LYS A 295 -27.65 -8.99 -8.47
C LYS A 295 -27.98 -9.46 -9.87
N ASP A 296 -27.11 -9.13 -10.82
CA ASP A 296 -27.41 -9.24 -12.25
C ASP A 296 -26.52 -10.28 -12.95
N SER A 297 -25.61 -10.94 -12.21
CA SER A 297 -24.53 -11.77 -12.79
C SER A 297 -23.68 -11.02 -13.83
N ASP A 298 -23.64 -9.70 -13.73
CA ASP A 298 -22.92 -8.82 -14.65
C ASP A 298 -21.51 -8.53 -14.11
N PHE A 299 -20.52 -9.12 -14.77
CA PHE A 299 -19.09 -8.94 -14.47
C PHE A 299 -18.41 -7.88 -15.34
N SER A 300 -19.16 -7.07 -16.10
CA SER A 300 -18.58 -6.01 -16.95
C SER A 300 -17.73 -5.05 -16.11
N GLU A 301 -18.24 -4.66 -14.95
CA GLU A 301 -17.58 -3.69 -14.07
C GLU A 301 -16.31 -4.24 -13.45
N VAL A 302 -16.32 -5.51 -13.03
CA VAL A 302 -15.12 -6.21 -12.57
C VAL A 302 -14.05 -6.22 -13.67
N LYS A 303 -14.44 -6.44 -14.94
CA LYS A 303 -13.50 -6.40 -16.08
C LYS A 303 -12.95 -4.99 -16.31
N ARG A 304 -13.76 -3.94 -16.21
CA ARG A 304 -13.31 -2.54 -16.34
C ARG A 304 -12.31 -2.16 -15.26
N LEU A 305 -12.62 -2.46 -14.00
CA LEU A 305 -11.71 -2.21 -12.87
C LEU A 305 -10.41 -2.99 -13.02
N ARG A 306 -10.47 -4.26 -13.46
CA ARG A 306 -9.27 -5.06 -13.76
C ARG A 306 -8.41 -4.37 -14.82
N VAL A 307 -9.00 -3.93 -15.93
CA VAL A 307 -8.30 -3.21 -17.00
C VAL A 307 -7.63 -1.98 -16.42
N LEU A 308 -8.36 -1.09 -15.75
CA LEU A 308 -7.79 0.13 -15.13
C LEU A 308 -6.61 -0.17 -14.20
N MET A 309 -6.71 -1.21 -13.38
CA MET A 309 -5.68 -1.56 -12.39
C MET A 309 -4.44 -2.27 -12.98
N GLU A 310 -4.44 -2.65 -14.27
CA GLU A 310 -3.24 -3.17 -14.94
C GLU A 310 -2.17 -2.10 -15.15
N ASN A 311 -2.59 -0.89 -15.55
CA ASN A 311 -1.75 0.30 -15.65
C ASN A 311 -2.59 1.50 -15.16
N PRO A 312 -2.50 1.85 -13.87
CA PRO A 312 -3.32 2.89 -13.24
C PRO A 312 -2.82 4.33 -13.49
N PHE A 313 -1.73 4.51 -14.24
CA PHE A 313 -1.07 5.80 -14.43
C PHE A 313 -1.49 6.52 -15.72
N GLU A 314 -1.96 5.76 -16.72
CA GLU A 314 -2.12 6.23 -18.09
C GLU A 314 -3.48 5.84 -18.66
N ASP A 315 -4.00 6.72 -19.53
CA ASP A 315 -5.15 6.41 -20.36
C ASP A 315 -4.75 5.45 -21.47
N ARG A 316 -5.64 4.50 -21.76
CA ARG A 316 -5.45 3.54 -22.86
C ARG A 316 -6.68 3.57 -23.77
N PRO A 317 -6.80 4.57 -24.67
CA PRO A 317 -8.05 4.87 -25.38
C PRO A 317 -8.65 3.68 -26.13
N GLU A 318 -7.84 2.89 -26.84
CA GLU A 318 -8.33 1.71 -27.56
C GLU A 318 -8.92 0.65 -26.62
N LEU A 319 -8.26 0.39 -25.48
CA LEU A 319 -8.78 -0.51 -24.45
C LEU A 319 -10.00 0.09 -23.76
N PHE A 320 -9.99 1.38 -23.48
CA PHE A 320 -11.09 2.05 -22.80
C PHE A 320 -12.35 2.04 -23.67
N GLN A 321 -12.22 2.28 -24.98
CA GLN A 321 -13.30 2.13 -25.94
C GLN A 321 -13.81 0.68 -25.98
N LYS A 322 -12.90 -0.31 -26.04
CA LYS A 322 -13.28 -1.73 -26.08
C LYS A 322 -14.07 -2.20 -24.86
N TYR A 323 -13.74 -1.69 -23.67
CA TYR A 323 -14.37 -2.07 -22.41
C TYR A 323 -15.41 -1.06 -21.91
N ASP A 324 -15.73 -0.03 -22.71
CA ASP A 324 -16.67 1.04 -22.36
C ASP A 324 -16.29 1.70 -21.01
N ILE A 325 -15.05 2.19 -20.94
CA ILE A 325 -14.46 2.84 -19.77
C ILE A 325 -14.43 4.35 -20.02
N ASP A 326 -15.18 5.08 -19.21
CA ASP A 326 -15.08 6.55 -19.13
C ASP A 326 -13.95 6.94 -18.17
N SER A 327 -12.83 7.39 -18.73
CA SER A 327 -11.65 7.75 -17.95
C SER A 327 -11.91 8.84 -16.90
N ASP A 328 -12.80 9.79 -17.17
CA ASP A 328 -13.05 10.89 -16.25
C ASP A 328 -13.91 10.40 -15.09
N LEU A 329 -14.90 9.55 -15.39
CA LEU A 329 -15.75 8.90 -14.39
C LEU A 329 -14.96 8.03 -13.39
N TYR A 330 -13.90 7.35 -13.82
CA TYR A 330 -13.11 6.48 -12.94
C TYR A 330 -11.97 7.19 -12.20
N SER A 331 -11.62 8.42 -12.59
CA SER A 331 -10.54 9.20 -11.95
C SER A 331 -11.04 10.31 -11.02
N GLN A 332 -12.32 10.65 -11.08
CA GLN A 332 -12.94 11.60 -10.15
C GLN A 332 -12.87 11.13 -8.68
N ALA A 333 -12.97 12.12 -7.78
CA ALA A 333 -13.04 11.87 -6.35
C ALA A 333 -14.31 11.08 -6.01
N THR A 334 -14.27 10.34 -4.89
CA THR A 334 -15.44 9.61 -4.40
C THR A 334 -16.59 10.59 -4.14
N PRO A 335 -17.79 10.37 -4.72
CA PRO A 335 -18.92 11.26 -4.48
C PRO A 335 -19.32 11.28 -3.00
N GLN A 336 -19.87 12.40 -2.53
CA GLN A 336 -20.09 12.65 -1.11
C GLN A 336 -20.95 11.58 -0.41
N GLU A 337 -21.96 11.04 -1.11
CA GLU A 337 -22.84 9.97 -0.63
C GLU A 337 -22.15 8.60 -0.43
N PHE A 338 -20.92 8.45 -0.92
CA PHE A 338 -20.11 7.24 -0.80
C PHE A 338 -18.90 7.41 0.14
N LEU A 339 -18.60 8.63 0.60
CA LEU A 339 -17.48 8.88 1.51
C LEU A 339 -17.67 8.14 2.84
N GLY A 340 -16.57 7.60 3.37
CA GLY A 340 -16.57 6.89 4.66
C GLY A 340 -17.19 5.49 4.62
N ARG A 341 -17.66 5.01 3.45
CA ARG A 341 -18.11 3.62 3.32
C ARG A 341 -16.94 2.66 3.53
N GLN A 342 -17.19 1.62 4.31
CA GLN A 342 -16.26 0.53 4.56
C GLN A 342 -16.71 -0.71 3.77
N THR A 343 -15.75 -1.48 3.26
CA THR A 343 -16.01 -2.82 2.72
C THR A 343 -15.99 -3.82 3.85
N SER A 344 -17.14 -4.47 4.10
CA SER A 344 -17.15 -5.70 4.91
C SER A 344 -16.62 -6.84 4.06
N CYS A 345 -15.32 -7.09 4.17
CA CYS A 345 -14.70 -8.32 3.69
C CYS A 345 -14.22 -9.11 4.92
N SER A 346 -15.17 -9.56 5.75
CA SER A 346 -14.86 -10.63 6.69
C SER A 346 -14.74 -11.91 5.88
N ALA A 347 -13.51 -12.42 5.75
CA ALA A 347 -13.26 -13.77 5.23
C ALA A 347 -13.94 -14.81 6.12
#